data_AF-A0A7Y2H5W0-F1
#
_entry.id   AF-A0A7Y2H5W0-F1
#
_cell.length_a   1.000
_cell.length_b   1.000
_cell.length_c   1.000
_cell.angle_alpha   90.00
_cell.angle_beta   90.00
_cell.angle_gamma   90.00
#
_symmetry.space_group_name_H-M   'P 1'
#
loop_
_entity.id
_entity.type
_entity.pdbx_description
1 polymer ?
#
loop_
_entity_poly.entity_id
_entity_poly.type
_entity_poly.pdbx_seq_one_letter_code
_entity_poly.pdbx_strand_id
1 'polypeptide(L)'
;MTGRKCKECSTSISGRADKKFCSDYCRNAYHNQLNKDSNNLLRNINNRLRKNYRILESFTLRDGKTRTTKNRLLDMGFDFQYITNLYTTKKGAIYYFVYDLGYLPLDNDIFMIVKRE
;
A
#
# COMPACT_ATOMS: atom_id res chain seq x y z
N MET A 1 -26.59 -10.13 39.82
CA MET A 1 -27.04 -9.27 38.69
C MET A 1 -25.85 -8.97 37.78
N THR A 2 -25.73 -9.68 36.65
CA THR A 2 -24.70 -9.41 35.64
C THR A 2 -25.15 -8.25 34.76
N GLY A 3 -24.76 -7.02 35.14
CA GLY A 3 -25.04 -5.82 34.34
C GLY A 3 -24.41 -5.90 32.95
N ARG A 4 -25.10 -5.37 31.93
CA ARG A 4 -24.56 -5.26 30.57
C ARG A 4 -23.33 -4.35 30.58
N LYS A 5 -22.18 -4.87 30.13
CA LYS A 5 -20.90 -4.15 30.10
C LYS A 5 -20.55 -3.67 28.69
N CYS A 6 -19.87 -2.53 28.61
CA CYS A 6 -19.32 -2.02 27.36
C CYS A 6 -18.30 -2.99 26.79
N LYS A 7 -18.39 -3.27 25.48
CA LYS A 7 -17.42 -4.13 24.78
C LYS A 7 -15.99 -3.58 24.73
N GLU A 8 -15.81 -2.28 24.97
CA GLU A 8 -14.50 -1.61 24.94
C GLU A 8 -13.91 -1.44 26.35
N CYS A 9 -14.57 -0.66 27.21
CA CYS A 9 -14.03 -0.28 28.52
C CYS A 9 -14.57 -1.09 29.70
N SER A 10 -15.45 -2.07 29.46
CA SER A 10 -16.12 -2.88 30.49
C SER A 10 -17.01 -2.13 31.49
N THR A 11 -17.18 -0.81 31.35
CA THR A 11 -18.10 0.00 32.17
C THR A 11 -19.55 -0.43 31.98
N SER A 12 -20.34 -0.38 33.06
CA SER A 12 -21.77 -0.68 33.02
C SER A 12 -22.52 0.22 32.04
N ILE A 13 -23.35 -0.38 31.19
CA ILE A 13 -24.18 0.32 30.21
C ILE A 13 -25.58 0.51 30.78
N SER A 14 -26.06 1.76 30.76
CA SER A 14 -27.45 2.11 31.00
C SER A 14 -28.13 2.59 29.71
N GLY A 15 -29.46 2.46 29.64
CA GLY A 15 -30.30 2.83 28.51
C GLY A 15 -30.75 1.65 27.66
N ARG A 16 -31.01 1.91 26.36
CA ARG A 16 -31.62 0.97 25.40
C ARG A 16 -31.12 -0.47 25.55
N ALA A 17 -32.02 -1.44 25.40
CA ALA A 17 -31.75 -2.87 25.55
C ALA A 17 -30.63 -3.41 24.64
N ASP A 18 -30.47 -2.82 23.45
CA ASP A 18 -29.49 -3.20 22.42
C ASP A 18 -28.16 -2.43 22.49
N LYS A 19 -27.99 -1.52 23.47
CA LYS A 19 -26.78 -0.71 23.60
C LYS A 19 -25.56 -1.59 23.93
N LYS A 20 -24.56 -1.57 23.05
CA LYS A 20 -23.30 -2.35 23.15
C LYS A 20 -22.10 -1.56 23.68
N PHE A 21 -22.17 -0.23 23.63
CA PHE A 21 -21.08 0.69 24.00
C PHE A 21 -21.58 1.79 24.92
N CYS A 22 -20.76 2.23 25.89
CA CYS A 22 -21.14 3.31 26.79
C CYS A 22 -21.12 4.70 26.11
N SER A 23 -20.28 4.88 25.09
CA SER A 23 -20.13 6.12 24.31
C SER A 23 -19.77 5.83 22.85
N ASP A 24 -19.90 6.85 21.98
CA ASP A 24 -19.44 6.76 20.59
C ASP A 24 -17.92 6.62 20.49
N TYR A 25 -17.17 7.21 21.45
CA TYR A 25 -15.73 7.00 21.58
C TYR A 25 -15.39 5.51 21.74
N CYS A 26 -16.05 4.81 22.67
CA CYS A 26 -15.84 3.38 22.89
C CYS A 26 -16.24 2.52 21.68
N ARG A 27 -17.27 2.92 20.94
CA ARG A 27 -17.64 2.26 19.69
C ARG A 27 -16.52 2.37 18.65
N ASN A 28 -16.00 3.57 18.45
CA ASN A 28 -14.94 3.84 17.49
C ASN A 28 -13.63 3.14 17.87
N ALA A 29 -13.24 3.20 19.16
CA ALA A 29 -12.05 2.51 19.67
C ALA A 29 -12.12 1.00 19.42
N TYR A 30 -13.24 0.37 19.76
CA TYR A 30 -13.45 -1.06 19.54
C TYR A 30 -13.34 -1.46 18.05
N HIS A 31 -13.97 -0.70 17.16
CA HIS A 31 -13.89 -0.97 15.72
C HIS A 31 -12.50 -0.68 15.13
N ASN A 32 -11.79 0.33 15.64
CA ASN A 32 -10.41 0.60 15.25
C ASN A 32 -9.47 -0.52 15.71
N GLN A 33 -9.69 -1.07 16.92
CA GLN A 33 -8.94 -2.20 17.45
C GLN A 33 -9.16 -3.45 16.59
N LEU A 34 -10.41 -3.79 16.26
CA LEU A 34 -10.74 -4.95 15.43
C LEU A 34 -10.13 -4.89 14.03
N ASN A 35 -10.05 -3.70 13.44
CA ASN A 35 -9.50 -3.50 12.10
C ASN A 35 -8.01 -3.13 12.09
N LYS A 36 -7.33 -3.15 13.25
CA LYS A 36 -5.97 -2.61 13.38
C LYS A 36 -4.97 -3.32 12.46
N ASP A 37 -5.01 -4.64 12.40
CA ASP A 37 -4.03 -5.42 11.63
C ASP A 37 -4.27 -5.33 10.12
N SER A 38 -5.53 -5.41 9.69
CA SER A 38 -5.92 -5.21 8.28
C SER A 38 -5.61 -3.80 7.80
N ASN A 39 -5.90 -2.78 8.62
CA ASN A 39 -5.56 -1.39 8.33
C ASN A 39 -4.04 -1.17 8.29
N ASN A 40 -3.28 -1.83 9.17
CA ASN A 40 -1.82 -1.75 9.17
C ASN A 40 -1.21 -2.38 7.92
N LEU A 41 -1.67 -3.57 7.53
CA LEU A 41 -1.20 -4.24 6.31
C LEU A 41 -1.44 -3.36 5.08
N LEU A 42 -2.68 -2.91 4.88
CA LEU A 42 -3.05 -2.06 3.74
C LEU A 42 -2.24 -0.75 3.74
N ARG A 43 -2.10 -0.12 4.91
CA ARG A 43 -1.28 1.10 5.05
C ARG A 43 0.18 0.86 4.69
N ASN A 44 0.77 -0.25 5.12
CA ASN A 44 2.15 -0.59 4.83
C ASN A 44 2.36 -0.85 3.32
N ILE A 45 1.47 -1.62 2.69
CA ILE A 45 1.49 -1.86 1.24
C ILE A 45 1.40 -0.53 0.49
N ASN A 46 0.44 0.33 0.85
CA ASN A 46 0.26 1.65 0.22
C ASN A 46 1.48 2.55 0.41
N ASN A 47 2.14 2.49 1.57
CA ASN A 47 3.37 3.25 1.81
C ASN A 47 4.53 2.76 0.93
N ARG A 48 4.66 1.45 0.72
CA ARG A 48 5.66 0.85 -0.19
C ARG A 48 5.39 1.24 -1.64
N LEU A 49 4.16 1.12 -2.11
CA LEU A 49 3.75 1.54 -3.45
C LEU A 49 4.01 3.04 -3.69
N ARG A 50 3.66 3.91 -2.74
CA ARG A 50 3.96 5.35 -2.83
C ARG A 50 5.46 5.64 -2.87
N LYS A 51 6.26 4.92 -2.09
CA LYS A 51 7.73 5.06 -2.12
C LYS A 51 8.27 4.65 -3.49
N ASN A 52 7.86 3.49 -4.00
CA ASN A 52 8.26 3.02 -5.33
C ASN A 52 7.88 4.04 -6.42
N TYR A 53 6.66 4.55 -6.38
CA TYR A 53 6.19 5.56 -7.33
C TYR A 53 7.09 6.81 -7.32
N ARG A 54 7.36 7.38 -6.14
CA ARG A 54 8.26 8.55 -5.99
C ARG A 54 9.67 8.28 -6.51
N ILE A 55 10.19 7.07 -6.32
CA ILE A 55 11.51 6.68 -6.83
C ILE A 55 11.50 6.70 -8.35
N LEU A 56 10.52 6.07 -9.02
CA LEU A 56 10.43 6.08 -10.48
C LEU A 56 10.22 7.50 -11.03
N GLU A 57 9.39 8.30 -10.36
CA GLU A 57 9.10 9.70 -10.72
C GLU A 57 10.33 10.61 -10.63
N SER A 58 11.27 10.30 -9.73
CA SER A 58 12.50 11.08 -9.57
C SER A 58 13.47 10.98 -10.74
N PHE A 59 13.28 10.03 -11.66
CA PHE A 59 14.11 9.91 -12.85
C PHE A 59 13.58 10.80 -13.98
N THR A 60 14.46 11.62 -14.55
CA THR A 60 14.12 12.40 -15.75
C THR A 60 13.94 11.48 -16.95
N LEU A 61 12.72 11.45 -17.49
CA LEU A 61 12.38 10.71 -18.70
C LEU A 61 12.66 11.56 -19.94
N ARG A 62 13.32 10.97 -20.95
CA ARG A 62 13.49 11.54 -22.30
C ARG A 62 12.71 10.67 -23.27
N ASP A 63 11.84 11.26 -24.08
CA ASP A 63 10.92 10.52 -24.97
C ASP A 63 10.08 9.46 -24.24
N GLY A 64 9.61 9.80 -23.03
CA GLY A 64 8.79 8.92 -22.19
C GLY A 64 9.54 7.76 -21.52
N LYS A 65 10.88 7.69 -21.64
CA LYS A 65 11.69 6.60 -21.08
C LYS A 65 13.04 7.05 -20.54
N THR A 66 13.65 6.24 -19.68
CA THR A 66 15.05 6.38 -19.27
C THR A 66 15.60 5.04 -18.80
N ARG A 67 16.91 4.96 -18.55
CA ARG A 67 17.57 3.74 -18.07
C ARG A 67 18.21 3.97 -16.70
N THR A 68 18.16 2.94 -15.86
CA THR A 68 18.83 2.88 -14.57
C THR A 68 19.34 1.48 -14.31
N THR A 69 20.14 1.29 -13.26
CA THR A 69 20.57 -0.04 -12.81
C THR A 69 19.70 -0.53 -11.67
N LYS A 70 19.65 -1.86 -11.49
CA LYS A 70 19.02 -2.52 -10.35
C LYS A 70 19.51 -1.95 -9.03
N ASN A 71 20.83 -1.84 -8.88
CA ASN A 71 21.46 -1.37 -7.65
C ASN A 71 21.02 0.05 -7.31
N ARG A 72 20.94 0.95 -8.29
CA ARG A 72 20.46 2.32 -8.04
C ARG A 72 19.03 2.36 -7.52
N LEU A 73 18.14 1.49 -8.03
CA LEU A 73 16.78 1.37 -7.50
C LEU A 73 16.78 0.81 -6.06
N LEU A 74 17.57 -0.24 -5.80
CA LEU A 74 17.72 -0.84 -4.47
C LEU A 74 18.29 0.14 -3.45
N ASP A 75 19.28 0.96 -3.82
CA ASP A 75 19.91 1.96 -2.96
C ASP A 75 18.92 3.08 -2.58
N MET A 76 18.02 3.44 -3.50
CA MET A 76 16.89 4.34 -3.22
C MET A 76 15.79 3.66 -2.39
N GLY A 77 15.93 2.36 -2.16
CA GLY A 77 15.02 1.51 -1.39
C GLY A 77 13.72 1.21 -2.13
N PHE A 78 13.81 1.04 -3.46
CA PHE A 78 12.76 0.49 -4.31
C PHE A 78 12.56 -0.98 -3.98
N ASP A 79 11.30 -1.40 -3.92
CA ASP A 79 10.93 -2.77 -3.60
C ASP A 79 10.16 -3.41 -4.74
N PHE A 80 10.84 -4.30 -5.49
CA PHE A 80 10.31 -4.95 -6.69
C PHE A 80 9.10 -5.86 -6.43
N GLN A 81 8.76 -6.16 -5.16
CA GLN A 81 7.57 -6.95 -4.82
C GLN A 81 6.28 -6.12 -4.88
N TYR A 82 6.37 -4.79 -4.80
CA TYR A 82 5.21 -3.91 -4.74
C TYR A 82 4.96 -3.22 -6.08
N ILE A 83 4.08 -3.84 -6.87
CA ILE A 83 3.59 -3.36 -8.16
C ILE A 83 2.06 -3.35 -8.16
N THR A 84 1.47 -2.58 -9.06
CA THR A 84 0.02 -2.55 -9.28
C THR A 84 -0.41 -3.39 -10.47
N ASN A 85 0.38 -3.40 -11.56
CA ASN A 85 0.01 -4.07 -12.80
C ASN A 85 1.22 -4.73 -13.49
N LEU A 86 0.94 -5.78 -14.25
CA LEU A 86 1.86 -6.40 -15.20
C LEU A 86 1.34 -6.21 -16.62
N TYR A 87 2.24 -5.97 -17.57
CA TYR A 87 1.90 -5.92 -18.99
C TYR A 87 2.93 -6.70 -19.81
N THR A 88 2.45 -7.72 -20.52
CA THR A 88 3.32 -8.55 -21.38
C THR A 88 3.10 -8.16 -22.84
N THR A 89 4.19 -7.81 -23.52
CA THR A 89 4.15 -7.49 -24.96
C THR A 89 4.00 -8.76 -25.79
N LYS A 90 3.58 -8.60 -27.06
CA LYS A 90 3.55 -9.71 -28.04
C LYS A 90 4.91 -10.40 -28.24
N LYS A 91 6.01 -9.69 -27.96
CA LYS A 91 7.39 -10.21 -28.07
C LYS A 91 7.88 -10.87 -26.77
N GLY A 92 7.03 -11.01 -25.76
CA GLY A 92 7.34 -11.67 -24.48
C GLY A 92 7.97 -10.77 -23.41
N ALA A 93 8.28 -9.51 -23.71
CA ALA A 93 8.81 -8.57 -22.72
C ALA A 93 7.73 -8.21 -21.68
N ILE A 94 8.08 -8.27 -20.38
CA ILE A 94 7.18 -8.03 -19.26
C ILE A 94 7.51 -6.68 -18.61
N TYR A 95 6.52 -5.80 -18.58
CA TYR A 95 6.57 -4.52 -17.88
C TYR A 95 5.90 -4.64 -16.52
N TYR A 96 6.51 -4.00 -15.53
CA TYR A 96 6.07 -3.97 -14.15
C TYR A 96 5.71 -2.53 -13.79
N PHE A 97 4.45 -2.29 -13.45
CA PHE A 97 3.95 -0.94 -13.23
C PHE A 97 3.61 -0.69 -11.76
N VAL A 98 3.87 0.53 -11.33
CA VAL A 98 3.36 1.17 -10.12
C VAL A 98 2.53 2.36 -10.59
N TYR A 99 1.22 2.17 -10.68
CA TYR A 99 0.27 3.09 -11.32
C TYR A 99 0.60 3.31 -12.82
N ASP A 100 0.89 4.54 -13.21
CA ASP A 100 1.24 4.95 -14.58
C ASP A 100 2.75 4.87 -14.87
N LEU A 101 3.60 4.79 -13.84
CA LEU A 101 5.04 4.58 -14.01
C LEU A 101 5.39 3.10 -13.95
N GLY A 102 6.36 2.65 -14.73
CA GLY A 102 6.77 1.26 -14.73
C GLY A 102 8.21 1.06 -15.13
N TYR A 103 8.67 -0.19 -15.01
CA TYR A 103 10.00 -0.60 -15.44
C TYR A 103 9.94 -1.89 -16.27
N LEU A 104 10.88 -2.00 -17.20
CA LEU A 104 11.16 -3.19 -17.98
C LEU A 104 12.58 -3.67 -17.64
N PRO A 105 12.76 -4.90 -17.13
CA PRO A 105 14.08 -5.51 -17.03
C PRO A 105 14.71 -5.68 -18.42
N LEU A 106 15.96 -5.26 -18.54
CA LEU A 106 16.84 -5.49 -19.69
C LEU A 106 18.00 -6.39 -19.25
N ASP A 107 18.96 -6.62 -20.14
CA ASP A 107 20.18 -7.37 -19.83
C ASP A 107 21.08 -6.62 -18.83
N ASN A 108 21.98 -7.37 -18.17
CA ASN A 108 23.02 -6.84 -17.26
C ASN A 108 22.48 -5.99 -16.09
N ASP A 109 21.37 -6.42 -15.48
CA ASP A 109 20.73 -5.72 -14.35
C ASP A 109 20.35 -4.25 -14.66
N ILE A 110 20.12 -3.93 -15.93
CA ILE A 110 19.62 -2.64 -16.37
C ILE A 110 18.10 -2.69 -16.42
N PHE A 111 17.47 -1.59 -16.00
CA PHE A 111 16.03 -1.39 -16.08
C PHE A 111 15.74 -0.16 -16.94
N MET A 112 14.74 -0.27 -17.82
CA MET A 112 14.17 0.86 -18.52
C MET A 112 12.92 1.33 -17.79
N ILE A 113 12.93 2.57 -17.29
CA ILE A 113 11.75 3.20 -16.69
C ILE A 113 10.92 3.83 -17.79
N VAL A 114 9.61 3.70 -17.72
CA VAL A 114 8.64 4.23 -18.67
C VAL A 114 7.45 4.87 -17.95
N LYS A 115 6.78 5.80 -18.60
CA LYS A 115 5.48 6.32 -18.18
C LYS A 115 4.41 5.92 -19.20
N ARG A 116 3.28 5.43 -18.71
CA ARG A 116 2.08 5.16 -19.51
C ARG A 116 1.22 6.42 -19.49
N GLU A 117 0.82 6.89 -20.68
CA GLU A 117 -0.22 7.92 -20.83
C GLU A 117 -1.62 7.32 -20.66
#